data_AF-A0A2H3D3J5-F1
#
_entry.id   AF-A0A2H3D3J5-F1
#
_cell.length_a   1.000
_cell.length_b   1.000
_cell.length_c   1.000
_cell.angle_alpha   90.00
_cell.angle_beta   90.00
_cell.angle_gamma   90.00
#
_symmetry.space_group_name_H-M   'P 1'
#
loop_
_entity.id
_entity.type
_entity.pdbx_description
1 polymer ?
#
loop_
_entity_poly.entity_id
_entity_poly.type
_entity_poly.pdbx_seq_one_letter_code
_entity_poly.pdbx_strand_id
1 'polypeptide(L)'
;MFLAGIIPGPKEPNYKTIPNFVAPIMDACVIGWERGYHISRTASQPKTGHHVDLAVILSVNDLPAACKMSGAAGHGSPHCSVCNASSHGLDTCFHQWTSRDIGEMHQYAYAWRDAHTAAERVEIFKKHGIRWSELWRLSYWDPTQMLIIDSMHCILEGLVHYHC
;
A
#
# COMPACT_ATOMS: atom_id res chain seq x y z
N MET A 1 -17.12 12.29 -1.15
CA MET A 1 -16.70 11.05 -0.46
C MET A 1 -17.48 9.89 -1.06
N PHE A 2 -16.80 8.85 -1.54
CA PHE A 2 -17.41 7.65 -2.12
C PHE A 2 -16.95 6.43 -1.33
N LEU A 3 -17.89 5.57 -0.91
CA LEU A 3 -17.58 4.34 -0.19
C LEU A 3 -17.42 3.20 -1.19
N ALA A 4 -16.18 2.74 -1.39
CA ALA A 4 -15.88 1.69 -2.35
C ALA A 4 -16.10 0.26 -1.80
N GLY A 5 -16.07 0.07 -0.48
CA GLY A 5 -16.26 -1.25 0.13
C GLY A 5 -16.29 -1.20 1.65
N ILE A 6 -16.86 -2.24 2.26
CA ILE A 6 -16.89 -2.46 3.70
C ILE A 6 -16.33 -3.85 3.96
N ILE A 7 -15.29 -3.95 4.78
CA ILE A 7 -14.78 -5.24 5.26
C ILE A 7 -15.56 -5.60 6.52
N PRO A 8 -16.29 -6.73 6.54
CA PRO A 8 -17.07 -7.12 7.71
C PRO A 8 -16.17 -7.51 8.88
N GLY A 9 -16.54 -7.07 10.08
CA GLY A 9 -15.95 -7.55 11.34
C GLY A 9 -16.38 -8.99 11.68
N PRO A 10 -16.06 -9.51 12.89
CA PRO A 10 -15.55 -8.80 14.07
C PRO A 10 -14.02 -8.79 14.17
N LYS A 11 -13.31 -9.58 13.36
CA LYS A 11 -11.85 -9.66 13.39
C LYS A 11 -11.25 -8.89 12.24
N GLU A 12 -10.12 -8.26 12.51
CA GLU A 12 -9.36 -7.59 11.49
C GLU A 12 -8.92 -8.57 10.39
N PRO A 13 -9.07 -8.22 9.10
CA PRO A 13 -8.66 -9.10 8.01
C PRO A 13 -7.15 -9.29 8.01
N ASN A 14 -6.71 -10.49 7.65
CA ASN A 14 -5.29 -10.79 7.48
C ASN A 14 -4.87 -10.55 6.03
N TYR A 15 -3.56 -10.65 5.78
CA TYR A 15 -2.98 -10.39 4.46
C TYR A 15 -3.44 -11.34 3.33
N LYS A 16 -4.02 -12.49 3.65
CA LYS A 16 -4.61 -13.40 2.66
C LYS A 16 -6.02 -12.97 2.29
N THR A 17 -6.74 -12.32 3.20
CA THR A 17 -8.15 -11.93 3.01
C THR A 17 -8.28 -10.53 2.43
N ILE A 18 -7.43 -9.58 2.83
CA ILE A 18 -7.46 -8.20 2.33
C ILE A 18 -7.46 -8.12 0.79
N PRO A 19 -6.60 -8.88 0.06
CA PRO A 19 -6.59 -8.86 -1.40
C PRO A 19 -7.96 -9.17 -2.01
N ASN A 20 -8.76 -10.05 -1.40
CA ASN A 20 -10.09 -10.41 -1.93
C ASN A 20 -11.06 -9.23 -1.94
N PHE A 21 -10.90 -8.27 -1.02
CA PHE A 21 -11.73 -7.06 -0.94
C PHE A 21 -11.17 -5.93 -1.81
N VAL A 22 -9.85 -5.87 -1.94
CA VAL A 22 -9.16 -4.78 -2.64
C VAL A 22 -9.06 -5.04 -4.15
N ALA A 23 -8.96 -6.31 -4.57
CA ALA A 23 -8.78 -6.68 -5.97
C ALA A 23 -9.86 -6.10 -6.92
N PRO A 24 -11.18 -6.14 -6.60
CA PRO A 24 -12.20 -5.55 -7.47
C PRO A 24 -12.06 -4.03 -7.63
N ILE A 25 -11.58 -3.35 -6.58
CA ILE A 25 -11.33 -1.90 -6.62
C ILE A 25 -10.11 -1.64 -7.51
N MET A 26 -9.04 -2.44 -7.34
CA MET A 26 -7.84 -2.31 -8.16
C MET A 26 -8.06 -2.68 -9.62
N ASP A 27 -8.96 -3.62 -9.94
CA ASP A 27 -9.38 -3.90 -11.32
C ASP A 27 -9.92 -2.63 -11.99
N ALA A 28 -10.78 -1.88 -11.30
CA ALA A 28 -11.31 -0.63 -11.80
C ALA A 28 -10.23 0.46 -11.91
N CYS A 29 -9.32 0.55 -10.94
CA CYS A 29 -8.21 1.51 -10.98
C CYS A 29 -7.23 1.23 -12.13
N VAL A 30 -6.89 -0.03 -12.40
CA VAL A 30 -6.01 -0.42 -13.50
C VAL A 30 -6.63 -0.05 -14.84
N ILE A 31 -7.89 -0.43 -15.07
CA ILE A 31 -8.61 -0.07 -16.31
C ILE A 31 -8.70 1.45 -16.46
N GLY A 32 -9.09 2.13 -15.39
CA GLY A 32 -9.24 3.58 -15.37
C GLY A 32 -7.93 4.35 -15.55
N TRP A 33 -6.78 3.76 -15.23
CA TRP A 33 -5.48 4.34 -15.51
C TRP A 33 -4.98 4.06 -16.93
N GLU A 34 -5.08 2.81 -17.39
CA GLU A 34 -4.53 2.42 -18.68
C GLU A 34 -5.36 2.91 -19.87
N ARG A 35 -6.69 2.96 -19.70
CA ARG A 35 -7.65 3.26 -20.78
C ARG A 35 -8.62 4.37 -20.44
N GLY A 36 -8.87 4.60 -19.15
CA GLY A 36 -9.91 5.51 -18.68
C GLY A 36 -11.32 4.98 -18.90
N TYR A 37 -12.30 5.76 -18.48
CA TYR A 37 -13.72 5.48 -18.58
C TYR A 37 -14.45 6.58 -19.33
N HIS A 38 -15.31 6.19 -20.27
CA HIS A 38 -16.23 7.13 -20.89
C HIS A 38 -17.52 7.23 -20.07
N ILE A 39 -17.72 8.36 -19.39
CA ILE A 39 -18.96 8.68 -18.69
C ILE A 39 -19.93 9.27 -19.70
N SER A 40 -20.96 8.53 -20.07
CA SER A 40 -21.89 8.88 -21.16
C SER A 40 -22.62 10.22 -20.99
N ARG A 41 -22.79 10.70 -19.75
CA ARG A 41 -23.49 11.95 -19.46
C ARG A 41 -22.88 12.66 -18.25
N THR A 42 -22.63 13.95 -18.40
CA THR A 42 -22.23 14.83 -17.29
C THR A 42 -23.09 16.09 -17.30
N ALA A 43 -23.07 16.87 -16.23
CA ALA A 43 -23.83 18.12 -16.16
C ALA A 43 -23.43 19.12 -17.27
N SER A 44 -22.14 19.15 -17.64
CA SER A 44 -21.62 20.03 -18.70
C SER A 44 -21.78 19.45 -20.11
N GLN A 45 -21.78 18.12 -20.26
CA GLN A 45 -22.00 17.42 -21.53
C GLN A 45 -23.05 16.31 -21.39
N PRO A 46 -24.35 16.66 -21.41
CA PRO A 46 -25.44 15.72 -21.15
C PRO A 46 -25.76 14.74 -22.29
N LYS A 47 -25.18 14.94 -23.48
CA LYS A 47 -25.39 14.11 -24.69
C LYS A 47 -24.16 13.28 -25.09
N THR A 48 -22.97 13.86 -24.99
CA THR A 48 -21.70 13.24 -25.44
C THR A 48 -20.85 12.71 -24.29
N GLY A 49 -21.10 13.14 -23.05
CA GLY A 49 -20.35 12.66 -21.91
C GLY A 49 -18.93 13.25 -21.81
N HIS A 50 -18.09 12.62 -21.00
CA HIS A 50 -16.65 12.93 -20.90
C HIS A 50 -15.85 11.64 -20.74
N HIS A 51 -14.63 11.64 -21.25
CA HIS A 51 -13.64 10.63 -20.91
C HIS A 51 -12.94 11.04 -19.61
N VAL A 52 -12.77 10.12 -18.68
CA VAL A 52 -12.12 10.36 -17.39
C VAL A 52 -11.09 9.28 -17.11
N ASP A 53 -9.93 9.69 -16.60
CA ASP A 53 -8.91 8.77 -16.11
C ASP A 53 -9.01 8.66 -14.58
N LEU A 54 -8.64 7.49 -14.05
CA LEU A 54 -8.67 7.21 -12.62
C LEU A 54 -7.26 6.88 -12.15
N ALA A 55 -6.78 7.62 -11.15
CA ALA A 55 -5.50 7.39 -10.50
C ALA A 55 -5.66 7.31 -8.99
N VAL A 56 -4.95 6.36 -8.36
CA VAL A 56 -4.82 6.28 -6.90
C VAL A 56 -3.59 7.07 -6.51
N ILE A 57 -3.77 8.24 -5.89
CA ILE A 57 -2.66 9.14 -5.59
C ILE A 57 -1.99 8.77 -4.26
N LEU A 58 -2.78 8.50 -3.22
CA LEU A 58 -2.28 8.19 -1.87
C LEU A 58 -3.11 7.08 -1.24
N SER A 59 -2.45 6.23 -0.44
CA SER A 59 -3.09 5.33 0.50
C SER A 59 -2.82 5.85 1.92
N VAL A 60 -3.84 6.44 2.53
CA VAL A 60 -3.76 7.00 3.89
C VAL A 60 -4.35 5.99 4.86
N ASN A 61 -3.52 5.48 5.77
CA ASN A 61 -3.93 4.48 6.76
C ASN A 61 -3.18 4.68 8.07
N ASP A 62 -3.66 4.10 9.17
CA ASP A 62 -2.79 3.90 10.33
C ASP A 62 -1.62 2.95 9.98
N LEU A 63 -0.59 2.88 10.82
CA LEU A 63 0.60 2.08 10.51
C LEU A 63 0.27 0.58 10.31
N PRO A 64 -0.52 -0.09 11.17
CA PRO A 64 -0.89 -1.49 10.95
C PRO A 64 -1.63 -1.74 9.63
N ALA A 65 -2.61 -0.92 9.27
CA ALA A 65 -3.34 -1.08 8.02
C ALA A 65 -2.46 -0.71 6.82
N ALA A 66 -1.60 0.30 6.92
CA ALA A 66 -0.64 0.66 5.88
C ALA A 66 0.27 -0.52 5.52
N CYS A 67 0.86 -1.20 6.51
CA CYS A 67 1.69 -2.39 6.29
C CYS A 67 0.89 -3.54 5.65
N LYS A 68 -0.35 -3.76 6.09
CA LYS A 68 -1.21 -4.82 5.53
C LYS A 68 -1.63 -4.53 4.09
N MET A 69 -2.04 -3.30 3.80
CA MET A 69 -2.48 -2.84 2.49
C MET A 69 -1.35 -2.81 1.48
N SER A 70 -0.17 -2.31 1.85
CA SER A 70 1.01 -2.26 0.96
C SER A 70 1.74 -3.59 0.80
N GLY A 71 1.50 -4.54 1.71
CA GLY A 71 2.29 -5.77 1.79
C GLY A 71 3.66 -5.56 2.43
N ALA A 72 3.90 -4.42 3.09
CA ALA A 72 5.11 -4.19 3.86
C ALA A 72 5.10 -4.91 5.22
N ALA A 73 6.29 -5.07 5.79
CA ALA A 73 6.46 -5.60 7.12
C ALA A 73 5.90 -4.65 8.20
N GLY A 74 5.35 -5.23 9.27
CA GLY A 74 4.79 -4.47 10.38
C GLY A 74 5.85 -3.92 11.33
N HIS A 75 5.40 -3.15 12.32
CA HIS A 75 6.21 -2.44 13.32
C HIS A 75 7.22 -3.30 14.12
N GLY A 76 7.04 -4.62 14.20
CA GLY A 76 7.99 -5.54 14.86
C GLY A 76 9.14 -6.03 13.98
N SER A 77 9.16 -5.64 12.70
CA SER A 77 10.17 -6.06 11.72
C SER A 77 11.33 -5.06 11.66
N PRO A 78 12.55 -5.51 11.28
CA PRO A 78 13.64 -4.59 10.99
C PRO A 78 13.49 -3.79 9.70
N HIS A 79 12.44 -4.03 8.91
CA HIS A 79 12.24 -3.40 7.61
C HIS A 79 11.32 -2.16 7.72
N CYS A 80 11.79 -1.03 7.19
CA CYS A 80 10.95 0.15 6.96
C CYS A 80 10.29 0.10 5.57
N SER A 81 9.09 0.67 5.43
CA SER A 81 8.40 0.79 4.14
C SER A 81 9.00 1.87 3.22
N VAL A 82 9.73 2.83 3.79
CA VAL A 82 10.27 4.01 3.08
C VAL A 82 11.77 3.91 2.88
N CYS A 83 12.54 3.55 3.91
CA CYS A 83 14.02 3.57 3.84
C CYS A 83 14.66 2.19 4.05
N ASN A 84 15.95 2.08 3.73
CA ASN A 84 16.76 0.89 3.95
C ASN A 84 17.32 0.76 5.38
N ALA A 85 16.96 1.67 6.29
CA ALA A 85 17.42 1.60 7.67
C ALA A 85 16.91 0.30 8.32
N SER A 86 17.82 -0.45 8.94
CA SER A 86 17.46 -1.62 9.73
C SER A 86 17.22 -1.22 11.19
N SER A 87 16.22 -1.79 11.84
CA SER A 87 15.85 -1.48 13.24
C SER A 87 16.94 -1.77 14.28
N HIS A 88 18.10 -2.31 13.87
CA HIS A 88 19.22 -2.61 14.77
C HIS A 88 20.03 -1.38 15.18
N GLY A 89 19.69 -0.19 14.69
CA GLY A 89 20.16 1.08 15.23
C GLY A 89 19.09 2.13 15.02
N LEU A 90 18.63 2.75 16.10
CA LEU A 90 17.90 4.03 16.05
C LEU A 90 18.87 5.13 15.62
N ASP A 91 19.44 4.99 14.42
CA ASP A 91 20.28 6.02 13.84
C ASP A 91 19.38 7.17 13.40
N THR A 92 19.27 8.16 14.28
CA THR A 92 18.53 9.40 14.03
C THR A 92 19.22 10.31 13.03
N CYS A 93 20.40 9.93 12.51
CA CYS A 93 21.08 10.65 11.43
C CYS A 93 20.39 10.42 10.09
N PHE A 94 19.26 11.10 9.88
CA PHE A 94 18.45 11.02 8.66
C PHE A 94 19.23 11.31 7.36
N HIS A 95 20.37 12.01 7.45
CA HIS A 95 21.26 12.31 6.32
C HIS A 95 21.84 11.05 5.66
N GLN A 96 21.95 9.93 6.40
CA GLN A 96 22.48 8.67 5.89
C GLN A 96 21.38 7.73 5.39
N TRP A 97 20.11 8.12 5.56
CA TRP A 97 19.00 7.28 5.15
C TRP A 97 18.87 7.27 3.64
N THR A 98 18.83 6.08 3.07
CA THR A 98 18.54 5.88 1.66
C THR A 98 17.11 5.39 1.51
N SER A 99 16.38 5.96 0.55
CA SER A 99 15.06 5.46 0.18
C SER A 99 15.17 4.04 -0.37
N ARG A 100 14.14 3.23 -0.18
CA ARG A 100 14.07 1.93 -0.83
C ARG A 100 13.98 2.09 -2.34
N ASP A 101 14.62 1.18 -3.06
CA ASP A 101 14.49 1.10 -4.51
C ASP A 101 13.14 0.45 -4.88
N ILE A 102 12.33 1.17 -5.63
CA ILE A 102 10.98 0.74 -6.00
C ILE A 102 11.04 -0.48 -6.94
N GLY A 103 12.05 -0.54 -7.81
CA GLY A 103 12.27 -1.66 -8.71
C GLY A 103 12.57 -2.94 -7.96
N GLU A 104 13.44 -2.90 -6.95
CA GLU A 104 13.69 -4.01 -6.05
C GLU A 104 12.44 -4.42 -5.27
N MET A 105 11.71 -3.45 -4.68
CA MET A 105 10.47 -3.74 -3.96
C MET A 105 9.43 -4.43 -4.86
N HIS A 106 9.29 -3.97 -6.10
CA HIS A 106 8.44 -4.58 -7.11
C HIS A 106 8.90 -6.01 -7.41
N GLN A 107 10.20 -6.23 -7.65
CA GLN A 107 10.76 -7.57 -7.87
C GLN A 107 10.46 -8.52 -6.70
N TYR A 108 10.65 -8.09 -5.45
CA TYR A 108 10.39 -8.92 -4.28
C TYR A 108 8.89 -9.22 -4.10
N ALA A 109 8.02 -8.25 -4.37
CA ALA A 109 6.57 -8.46 -4.31
C ALA A 109 6.10 -9.52 -5.32
N TYR A 110 6.60 -9.47 -6.55
CA TYR A 110 6.30 -10.46 -7.59
C TYR A 110 6.93 -11.83 -7.28
N ALA A 111 8.18 -11.86 -6.83
CA ALA A 111 8.83 -13.11 -6.39
C ALA A 111 8.03 -13.77 -5.27
N TRP A 112 7.50 -13.00 -4.30
CA TRP A 112 6.63 -13.52 -3.26
C TRP A 112 5.31 -14.07 -3.82
N ARG A 113 4.69 -13.37 -4.78
CA ARG A 113 3.43 -13.81 -5.41
C ARG A 113 3.63 -15.16 -6.12
N ASP A 114 4.68 -15.22 -6.94
CA ASP A 114 4.95 -16.31 -7.87
C ASP A 114 5.68 -17.49 -7.23
N ALA A 115 6.19 -17.32 -5.99
CA ALA A 115 6.77 -18.39 -5.18
C ALA A 115 5.84 -19.61 -5.07
N HIS A 116 6.42 -20.80 -5.27
CA HIS A 116 5.68 -22.05 -5.36
C HIS A 116 5.28 -22.60 -3.99
N THR A 117 6.02 -22.24 -2.94
CA THR A 117 5.80 -22.79 -1.59
C THR A 117 5.52 -21.70 -0.55
N ALA A 118 4.76 -22.04 0.48
CA ALA A 118 4.54 -21.15 1.61
C ALA A 118 5.84 -20.84 2.37
N ALA A 119 6.79 -21.79 2.41
CA ALA A 119 8.09 -21.61 3.04
C ALA A 119 8.93 -20.56 2.28
N GLU A 120 8.96 -20.63 0.95
CA GLU A 120 9.65 -19.65 0.11
C GLU A 120 9.07 -18.24 0.28
N ARG A 121 7.74 -18.12 0.32
CA ARG A 121 7.05 -16.86 0.65
C ARG A 121 7.47 -16.28 2.00
N VAL A 122 7.60 -17.13 3.02
CA VAL A 122 8.04 -16.71 4.36
C VAL A 122 9.49 -16.22 4.32
N GLU A 123 10.38 -16.93 3.62
CA GLU A 123 11.79 -16.53 3.50
C GLU A 123 11.97 -15.22 2.73
N ILE A 124 11.27 -15.04 1.61
CA ILE A 124 11.30 -13.77 0.84
C ILE A 124 10.82 -12.61 1.73
N PHE A 125 9.68 -12.79 2.42
CA PHE A 125 9.13 -11.74 3.27
C PHE A 125 10.04 -11.43 4.47
N LYS A 126 10.65 -12.46 5.07
CA LYS A 126 11.60 -12.30 6.18
C LYS A 126 12.84 -11.51 5.74
N LYS A 127 13.36 -11.82 4.55
CA LYS A 127 14.57 -11.21 4.01
C LYS A 127 14.36 -9.77 3.54
N HIS A 128 13.25 -9.48 2.87
CA HIS A 128 13.04 -8.20 2.19
C HIS A 128 11.97 -7.30 2.83
N GLY A 129 11.10 -7.87 3.67
CA GLY A 129 10.01 -7.15 4.32
C GLY A 129 8.87 -6.76 3.38
N ILE A 130 8.81 -7.33 2.17
CA ILE A 130 7.80 -7.04 1.16
C ILE A 130 7.15 -8.35 0.70
N ARG A 131 5.82 -8.30 0.52
CA ARG A 131 5.02 -9.34 -0.12
C ARG A 131 4.05 -8.71 -1.13
N TRP A 132 3.37 -9.57 -1.89
CA TRP A 132 2.34 -9.13 -2.82
C TRP A 132 1.22 -8.33 -2.15
N SER A 133 0.78 -7.31 -2.87
CA SER A 133 -0.40 -6.50 -2.63
C SER A 133 -1.01 -6.17 -3.99
N GLU A 134 -2.33 -6.05 -4.04
CA GLU A 134 -3.05 -5.64 -5.25
C GLU A 134 -2.63 -4.24 -5.75
N LEU A 135 -2.05 -3.40 -4.90
CA LEU A 135 -1.53 -2.09 -5.28
C LEU A 135 -0.37 -2.18 -6.29
N TRP A 136 0.41 -3.27 -6.27
CA TRP A 136 1.51 -3.49 -7.23
C TRP A 136 1.04 -3.73 -8.67
N ARG A 137 -0.27 -3.82 -8.90
CA ARG A 137 -0.86 -3.85 -10.25
C ARG A 137 -0.90 -2.47 -10.91
N LEU A 138 -0.82 -1.39 -10.13
CA LEU A 138 -0.73 -0.05 -10.65
C LEU A 138 0.73 0.23 -11.03
N SER A 139 0.98 0.48 -12.32
CA SER A 139 2.35 0.62 -12.87
C SER A 139 3.15 1.80 -12.30
N TYR A 140 2.46 2.77 -11.71
CA TYR A 140 3.03 3.98 -11.11
C TYR A 140 3.07 3.92 -9.58
N TRP A 141 2.64 2.82 -8.96
CA TRP A 141 2.58 2.71 -7.51
C TRP A 141 3.97 2.73 -6.88
N ASP A 142 4.20 3.71 -6.01
CA ASP A 142 5.41 3.84 -5.21
C ASP A 142 5.05 3.90 -3.72
N PRO A 143 5.19 2.79 -2.96
CA PRO A 143 4.88 2.78 -1.54
C PRO A 143 5.82 3.66 -0.70
N THR A 144 6.97 4.10 -1.22
CA THR A 144 7.88 5.00 -0.48
C THR A 144 7.36 6.44 -0.43
N GLN A 145 6.49 6.81 -1.38
CA GLN A 145 5.93 8.16 -1.51
C GLN A 145 4.40 8.20 -1.35
N MET A 146 3.71 7.13 -1.76
CA MET A 146 2.25 7.08 -1.87
C MET A 146 1.58 6.37 -0.69
N LEU A 147 2.34 5.67 0.16
CA LEU A 147 1.84 5.08 1.40
C LEU A 147 2.00 6.05 2.57
N ILE A 148 0.91 6.74 2.91
CA ILE A 148 0.91 7.75 3.97
C ILE A 148 0.39 7.13 5.26
N ILE A 149 1.23 7.21 6.30
CA ILE A 149 0.82 6.86 7.65
C ILE A 149 0.07 8.07 8.22
N ASP A 150 -1.16 7.87 8.66
CA ASP A 150 -2.00 8.93 9.19
C ASP A 150 -1.43 9.46 10.52
N SER A 151 -0.86 10.68 10.44
CA SER A 151 -0.28 11.37 11.57
C SER A 151 -1.28 11.67 12.69
N MET A 152 -2.59 11.79 12.39
CA MET A 152 -3.58 12.01 13.43
C MET A 152 -3.66 10.83 14.39
N HIS A 153 -3.66 9.60 13.87
CA HIS A 153 -3.64 8.39 14.69
C HIS A 153 -2.32 8.27 15.46
N CYS A 154 -1.19 8.62 14.82
CA CYS A 154 0.10 8.66 15.50
C CYS A 154 0.09 9.63 16.70
N ILE A 155 -0.45 10.83 16.52
CA ILE A 155 -0.44 11.89 17.53
C ILE A 155 -1.49 11.63 18.64
N LEU A 156 -2.70 11.23 18.28
CA LEU A 156 -3.84 11.13 19.20
C LEU A 156 -3.96 9.76 19.89
N GLU A 157 -3.49 8.67 19.28
CA GLU A 157 -3.59 7.30 19.83
C GLU A 157 -2.27 6.79 20.45
N GLY A 158 -1.28 7.68 20.63
CA GLY A 158 -0.29 7.48 21.70
C GLY A 158 1.20 7.46 21.37
N LEU A 159 1.68 8.04 20.27
CA LEU A 159 3.13 8.30 20.14
C LEU A 159 3.58 9.52 20.98
N VAL A 160 2.69 10.48 21.25
CA VAL A 160 3.02 11.69 22.03
C VAL A 160 2.98 11.44 23.55
N HIS A 161 2.43 10.32 24.01
CA HIS A 161 2.41 9.99 25.45
C HIS A 161 3.81 9.78 26.08
N TYR A 162 4.86 9.63 25.26
CA TYR A 162 6.24 9.38 25.73
C TYR A 162 7.13 10.63 25.80
N HIS A 163 6.58 11.82 25.64
CA HIS A 163 7.31 13.07 25.84
C HIS A 163 6.87 13.75 27.16
N CYS A 164 7.50 13.34 28.26
CA CYS A 164 7.62 14.08 29.51
C CYS A 164 9.11 14.34 29.78
#